data_AF-A0A918HRS1-F1
#
_entry.id   AF-A0A918HRS1-F1
#
_cell.length_a   1.000
_cell.length_b   1.000
_cell.length_c   1.000
_cell.angle_alpha   90.00
_cell.angle_beta   90.00
_cell.angle_gamma   90.00
#
_symmetry.space_group_name_H-M   'P 1'
#
loop_
_entity.id
_entity.type
_entity.pdbx_description
1 polymer ?
#
loop_
_entity_poly.entity_id
_entity_poly.type
_entity_poly.pdbx_seq_one_letter_code
_entity_poly.pdbx_strand_id
1 'polypeptide(L)'
;MATSKKLSAVVDERRQRAHNTSSRKQEFPEHDAPPLDAHACAGLLEAAVRITDQHTVDDATALLEPIAAGQGWKSAWGRNYLMTEPPFQAQLRLALEPLILFKPTRPARRHSIARRRNYGPEHIPARIPQSWFDRHFRHLDITGMQPRVFCRAISVRLYQEATGQPASSAPDFFRQHRRHFATGAMFGLNRWLENIKNSDLFGEALAGLIAELEAAEHLVNYQRRRDRMHNWQLTDPEWEAISCSLPPPRLGYEKYTEWEQSAASTYLWCHITQGERQFAPWVAQGGNVEEIHQVLRNLRYAKAHRRHRPLLDILTTLANRMEGAVDANEFDTGRLDVRPFLVAGGS
;
A
#
# COMPACT_ATOMS: atom_id res chain seq x y z
N MET A 1 23.76 19.97 -18.84
CA MET A 1 24.19 18.56 -19.01
C MET A 1 25.60 18.25 -18.48
N ALA A 2 26.57 19.17 -18.51
CA ALA A 2 27.94 18.90 -18.03
C ALA A 2 28.09 18.85 -16.49
N THR A 3 27.19 19.48 -15.73
CA THR A 3 27.25 19.59 -14.26
C THR A 3 26.68 18.37 -13.52
N SER A 4 25.63 17.74 -14.05
CA SER A 4 25.06 16.49 -13.47
C SER A 4 26.07 15.33 -13.49
N LYS A 5 26.85 15.20 -14.57
CA LYS A 5 27.96 14.24 -14.68
C LYS A 5 29.10 14.48 -13.66
N LYS A 6 29.26 15.71 -13.18
CA LYS A 6 30.31 16.05 -12.20
C LYS A 6 29.88 15.72 -10.77
N LEU A 7 28.61 15.94 -10.44
CA LEU A 7 28.08 15.60 -9.12
C LEU A 7 28.04 14.08 -8.91
N SER A 8 27.65 13.31 -9.93
CA SER A 8 27.66 11.84 -9.88
C SER A 8 29.07 11.29 -9.65
N ALA A 9 30.08 11.84 -10.33
CA ALA A 9 31.48 11.43 -10.18
C ALA A 9 32.01 11.67 -8.75
N VAL A 10 31.68 12.81 -8.15
CA VAL A 10 32.09 13.14 -6.76
C VAL A 10 31.37 12.26 -5.74
N VAL A 11 30.09 11.94 -5.97
CA VAL A 11 29.33 11.01 -5.12
C VAL A 11 29.88 9.59 -5.21
N ASP A 12 30.26 9.13 -6.41
CA ASP A 12 30.82 7.79 -6.64
C ASP A 12 32.24 7.66 -6.07
N GLU A 13 33.07 8.69 -6.18
CA GLU A 13 34.39 8.75 -5.54
C GLU A 13 34.26 8.70 -4.01
N ARG A 14 33.28 9.41 -3.44
CA ARG A 14 32.99 9.36 -2.01
C ARG A 14 32.46 7.99 -1.57
N ARG A 15 31.67 7.30 -2.40
CA ARG A 15 31.20 5.93 -2.18
C ARG A 15 32.36 4.92 -2.16
N GLN A 16 33.30 5.03 -3.11
CA GLN A 16 34.48 4.17 -3.15
C GLN A 16 35.37 4.35 -1.93
N ARG A 17 35.56 5.59 -1.46
CA ARG A 17 36.35 5.85 -0.23
C ARG A 17 35.68 5.31 1.03
N ALA A 18 34.35 5.44 1.15
CA ALA A 18 33.59 4.90 2.28
C ALA A 18 33.57 3.35 2.33
N HIS A 19 33.67 2.68 1.16
CA HIS A 19 33.79 1.22 1.10
C HIS A 19 35.18 0.74 1.54
N ASN A 20 36.22 1.54 1.26
CA ASN A 20 37.60 1.22 1.62
C ASN A 20 37.94 1.46 3.11
N THR A 21 37.18 2.28 3.84
CA THR A 21 37.39 2.56 5.27
C THR A 21 36.67 1.60 6.23
N SER A 22 35.91 0.62 5.73
CA SER A 22 35.09 -0.31 6.54
C SER A 22 35.88 -1.30 7.42
N SER A 23 37.21 -1.26 7.48
CA SER A 23 38.03 -2.23 8.23
C SER A 23 38.57 -1.72 9.58
N ARG A 24 38.27 -0.49 10.01
CA ARG A 24 38.62 -0.03 11.37
C ARG A 24 37.42 0.57 12.07
N LYS A 25 37.02 -0.06 13.19
CA LYS A 25 36.17 0.57 14.21
C LYS A 25 36.91 1.81 14.72
N GLN A 26 36.53 2.99 14.26
CA GLN A 26 36.94 4.24 14.87
C GLN A 26 35.81 5.27 14.79
N GLU A 27 35.57 5.88 15.94
CA GLU A 27 34.60 6.92 16.21
C GLU A 27 34.79 8.10 15.25
N PHE A 28 33.69 8.62 14.71
CA PHE A 28 33.59 9.63 13.66
C PHE A 28 34.26 10.98 14.02
N PRO A 29 35.36 11.37 13.36
CA PRO A 29 35.84 12.75 13.33
C PRO A 29 35.78 13.34 11.90
N GLU A 30 35.23 12.60 10.93
CA GLU A 30 35.29 12.94 9.49
C GLU A 30 34.16 13.88 9.02
N HIS A 31 33.32 14.39 9.93
CA HIS A 31 32.22 15.29 9.57
C HIS A 31 32.57 16.78 9.63
N ASP A 32 33.73 17.15 10.16
CA ASP A 32 34.19 18.55 10.26
C ASP A 32 35.32 18.92 9.28
N ALA A 33 35.74 18.00 8.41
CA ALA A 33 36.70 18.33 7.35
C ALA A 33 35.94 18.95 6.15
N PRO A 34 36.22 20.20 5.74
CA PRO A 34 35.63 20.76 4.53
C PRO A 34 36.03 19.88 3.33
N PRO A 35 35.19 19.79 2.27
CA PRO A 35 35.57 19.05 1.08
C PRO A 35 36.91 19.58 0.57
N LEU A 36 37.93 18.72 0.56
CA LEU A 36 39.31 19.07 0.17
C LEU A 36 39.45 19.51 -1.30
N ASP A 37 38.37 19.42 -2.08
CA ASP A 37 38.33 19.84 -3.49
C ASP A 37 37.46 21.09 -3.65
N ALA A 38 38.10 22.17 -4.10
CA ALA A 38 37.45 23.44 -4.41
C ALA A 38 36.34 23.27 -5.47
N HIS A 39 36.46 22.31 -6.39
CA HIS A 39 35.42 22.04 -7.38
C HIS A 39 34.20 21.36 -6.77
N ALA A 40 34.39 20.46 -5.80
CA ALA A 40 33.28 19.87 -5.04
C ALA A 40 32.56 20.93 -4.19
N CYS A 41 33.32 21.82 -3.53
CA CYS A 41 32.76 22.96 -2.81
C CYS A 41 31.98 23.91 -3.73
N ALA A 42 32.56 24.28 -4.88
CA ALA A 42 31.90 25.11 -5.88
C ALA A 42 30.64 24.44 -6.42
N GLY A 43 30.67 23.14 -6.71
CA GLY A 43 29.51 22.37 -7.16
C GLY A 43 28.39 22.28 -6.11
N LEU A 44 28.74 22.13 -4.82
CA LEU A 44 27.76 22.17 -3.73
C LEU A 44 27.15 23.55 -3.52
N LEU A 45 27.97 24.62 -3.62
CA LEU A 45 27.50 26.00 -3.53
C LEU A 45 26.64 26.37 -4.74
N GLU A 46 27.02 25.95 -5.96
CA GLU A 46 26.22 26.15 -7.17
C GLU A 46 24.90 25.38 -7.07
N ALA A 47 24.90 24.14 -6.57
CA ALA A 47 23.67 23.40 -6.31
C ALA A 47 22.80 24.09 -5.26
N ALA A 48 23.39 24.60 -4.17
CA ALA A 48 22.67 25.34 -3.13
C ALA A 48 22.05 26.62 -3.68
N VAL A 49 22.80 27.42 -4.44
CA VAL A 49 22.32 28.65 -5.09
C VAL A 49 21.20 28.33 -6.08
N ARG A 50 21.35 27.28 -6.89
CA ARG A 50 20.30 26.85 -7.83
C ARG A 50 19.03 26.41 -7.11
N ILE A 51 19.17 25.74 -5.97
CA ILE A 51 18.05 25.35 -5.12
C ILE A 51 17.37 26.57 -4.48
N THR A 52 18.12 27.63 -4.12
CA THR A 52 17.59 28.79 -3.40
C THR A 52 17.06 29.93 -4.28
N ASP A 53 17.57 30.08 -5.50
CA ASP A 53 17.37 31.31 -6.27
C ASP A 53 16.37 31.17 -7.43
N GLN A 54 16.30 30.02 -8.13
CA GLN A 54 15.52 29.97 -9.40
C GLN A 54 15.08 28.57 -9.86
N HIS A 55 14.24 27.82 -9.14
CA HIS A 55 13.74 26.56 -9.71
C HIS A 55 12.34 26.11 -9.28
N THR A 56 11.66 25.45 -10.21
CA THR A 56 10.46 24.64 -9.99
C THR A 56 10.80 23.44 -9.09
N VAL A 57 9.78 22.83 -8.49
CA VAL A 57 9.97 21.67 -7.58
C VAL A 57 10.74 20.52 -8.26
N ASP A 58 10.56 20.34 -9.57
CA ASP A 58 11.19 19.26 -10.34
C ASP A 58 12.70 19.42 -10.45
N ASP A 59 13.18 20.64 -10.71
CA ASP A 59 14.61 20.94 -10.84
C ASP A 59 15.34 20.81 -9.49
N ALA A 60 14.70 21.22 -8.40
CA ALA A 60 15.22 21.02 -7.05
C ALA A 60 15.28 19.52 -6.69
N THR A 61 14.26 18.75 -7.10
CA THR A 61 14.21 17.30 -6.89
C THR A 61 15.33 16.58 -7.64
N ALA A 62 15.57 16.92 -8.91
CA ALA A 62 16.64 16.35 -9.72
C ALA A 62 18.05 16.64 -9.15
N LEU A 63 18.24 17.82 -8.55
CA LEU A 63 19.51 18.17 -7.89
C LEU A 63 19.72 17.42 -6.57
N LEU A 64 18.64 17.06 -5.87
CA LEU A 64 18.68 16.39 -4.57
C LEU A 64 18.66 14.86 -4.67
N GLU A 65 18.18 14.30 -5.78
CA GLU A 65 18.09 12.85 -6.02
C GLU A 65 19.40 12.10 -5.67
N PRO A 66 20.61 12.56 -6.06
CA PRO A 66 21.84 11.82 -5.74
C PRO A 66 22.16 11.76 -4.24
N ILE A 67 21.77 12.79 -3.49
CA ILE A 67 21.89 12.83 -2.03
C ILE A 67 20.81 11.93 -1.41
N ALA A 68 19.62 11.93 -2.02
CA ALA A 68 18.46 11.21 -1.54
C ALA A 68 18.56 9.69 -1.70
N ALA A 69 19.08 9.23 -2.83
CA ALA A 69 19.36 7.83 -3.16
C ALA A 69 20.60 7.29 -2.43
N GLY A 70 21.41 8.16 -1.81
CA GLY A 70 22.58 7.79 -1.03
C GLY A 70 22.31 7.46 0.44
N GLN A 71 23.37 7.09 1.16
CA GLN A 71 23.35 6.95 2.63
C GLN A 71 23.35 8.32 3.34
N GLY A 72 23.21 9.44 2.61
CA GLY A 72 23.24 10.81 3.14
C GLY A 72 22.26 11.03 4.27
N TRP A 73 21.09 10.38 4.24
CA TRP A 73 20.10 10.42 5.32
C TRP A 73 20.53 9.75 6.64
N LYS A 74 21.49 8.82 6.59
CA LYS A 74 22.04 8.17 7.79
C LYS A 74 23.13 9.02 8.46
N SER A 75 23.60 10.07 7.81
CA SER A 75 24.52 11.03 8.40
C SER A 75 23.88 11.79 9.56
N ALA A 76 24.71 12.39 10.42
CA ALA A 76 24.23 13.28 11.48
C ALA A 76 23.38 14.44 10.92
N TRP A 77 23.75 15.01 9.77
CA TRP A 77 22.98 16.05 9.09
C TRP A 77 21.61 15.53 8.62
N GLY A 78 21.57 14.38 7.94
CA GLY A 78 20.32 13.80 7.46
C GLY A 78 19.37 13.47 8.61
N ARG A 79 19.88 12.88 9.69
CA ARG A 79 19.12 12.65 10.92
C ARG A 79 18.65 13.95 11.56
N ASN A 80 19.51 14.95 11.67
CA ASN A 80 19.15 16.24 12.25
C ASN A 80 18.04 16.90 11.42
N TYR A 81 18.18 16.94 10.09
CA TYR A 81 17.18 17.47 9.17
C TYR A 81 15.83 16.76 9.31
N LEU A 82 15.81 15.43 9.41
CA LEU A 82 14.57 14.65 9.65
C LEU A 82 13.91 14.99 11.01
N MET A 83 14.67 15.55 11.95
CA MET A 83 14.23 15.78 13.32
C MET A 83 13.93 17.24 13.64
N THR A 84 14.67 18.22 13.14
CA THR A 84 14.60 19.61 13.63
C THR A 84 13.75 20.57 12.80
N GLU A 85 13.15 20.09 11.69
CA GLU A 85 12.29 20.88 10.79
C GLU A 85 12.89 22.29 10.52
N PRO A 86 14.10 22.36 9.92
CA PRO A 86 14.85 23.61 9.88
C PRO A 86 14.12 24.64 9.00
N PRO A 87 14.27 25.94 9.27
CA PRO A 87 13.62 27.00 8.51
C PRO A 87 14.25 27.08 7.10
N PHE A 88 13.75 26.25 6.19
CA PHE A 88 14.10 26.26 4.76
C PHE A 88 13.03 26.98 3.95
N GLN A 89 13.41 27.46 2.76
CA GLN A 89 12.49 27.97 1.76
C GLN A 89 11.42 26.92 1.40
N ALA A 90 10.19 27.39 1.16
CA ALA A 90 9.02 26.53 0.97
C ALA A 90 9.16 25.53 -0.19
N GLN A 91 9.87 25.92 -1.26
CA GLN A 91 10.08 25.09 -2.47
C GLN A 91 11.02 23.91 -2.20
N LEU A 92 12.16 24.15 -1.53
CA LEU A 92 13.07 23.10 -1.11
C LEU A 92 12.41 22.10 -0.15
N ARG A 93 11.54 22.61 0.73
CA ARG A 93 10.71 21.76 1.58
C ARG A 93 9.80 20.86 0.73
N LEU A 94 9.08 21.40 -0.25
CA LEU A 94 8.20 20.62 -1.14
C LEU A 94 8.98 19.56 -1.94
N ALA A 95 10.20 19.85 -2.40
CA ALA A 95 11.05 18.89 -3.11
C ALA A 95 11.55 17.74 -2.19
N LEU A 96 11.77 18.03 -0.91
CA LEU A 96 12.29 17.04 0.06
C LEU A 96 11.18 16.24 0.75
N GLU A 97 9.97 16.77 0.89
CA GLU A 97 8.85 16.14 1.61
C GLU A 97 8.55 14.69 1.13
N PRO A 98 8.49 14.39 -0.18
CA PRO A 98 8.32 13.01 -0.66
C PRO A 98 9.42 12.08 -0.14
N LEU A 99 10.68 12.53 -0.17
CA LEU A 99 11.85 11.75 0.24
C LEU A 99 11.88 11.46 1.75
N ILE A 100 11.28 12.34 2.55
CA ILE A 100 11.23 12.27 4.02
C ILE A 100 10.21 11.24 4.51
N LEU A 101 9.11 11.04 3.78
CA LEU A 101 8.09 10.06 4.15
C LEU A 101 8.67 8.65 4.14
N PHE A 102 9.66 8.37 3.30
CA PHE A 102 10.35 7.07 3.19
C PHE A 102 11.40 6.84 4.30
N LYS A 103 11.62 7.82 5.19
CA LYS A 103 12.67 7.77 6.22
C LYS A 103 12.08 7.89 7.65
N PRO A 104 12.80 7.40 8.68
CA PRO A 104 12.39 7.56 10.07
C PRO A 104 12.47 9.04 10.50
N THR A 105 11.35 9.75 10.40
CA THR A 105 11.17 11.19 10.70
C THR A 105 10.35 11.40 11.98
N ARG A 106 10.41 12.59 12.63
CA ARG A 106 9.49 12.95 13.74
C ARG A 106 8.02 12.82 13.34
N PRO A 107 7.13 12.36 14.24
CA PRO A 107 5.70 12.24 13.97
C PRO A 107 5.08 13.55 13.48
N ALA A 108 5.27 14.67 14.18
CA ALA A 108 4.67 15.96 13.83
C ALA A 108 4.92 16.39 12.37
N ARG A 109 6.14 16.16 11.88
CA ARG A 109 6.52 16.46 10.50
C ARG A 109 5.86 15.53 9.48
N ARG A 110 5.67 14.25 9.81
CA ARG A 110 4.92 13.34 8.93
C ARG A 110 3.45 13.74 8.84
N HIS A 111 2.87 14.20 9.95
CA HIS A 111 1.48 14.68 9.98
C HIS A 111 1.29 15.95 9.16
N SER A 112 2.26 16.88 9.17
CA SER A 112 2.16 18.11 8.37
C SER A 112 2.20 17.85 6.86
N ILE A 113 2.97 16.84 6.43
CA ILE A 113 2.99 16.37 5.04
C ILE A 113 1.69 15.66 4.69
N ALA A 114 1.25 14.73 5.55
CA ALA A 114 0.02 13.97 5.37
C ALA A 114 -1.23 14.85 5.23
N ARG A 115 -1.33 15.94 6.00
CA ARG A 115 -2.44 16.90 5.95
C ARG A 115 -2.63 17.62 4.61
N ARG A 116 -1.66 17.53 3.69
CA ARG A 116 -1.75 18.19 2.36
C ARG A 116 -2.33 17.28 1.27
N ARG A 117 -2.59 16.01 1.57
CA ARG A 117 -3.18 15.07 0.61
C ARG A 117 -4.65 15.41 0.40
N ASN A 118 -5.12 15.26 -0.84
CA ASN A 118 -6.54 15.41 -1.19
C ASN A 118 -7.37 14.16 -0.85
N TYR A 119 -6.73 13.10 -0.35
CA TYR A 119 -7.38 11.89 0.13
C TYR A 119 -7.00 11.61 1.60
N GLY A 120 -7.98 11.19 2.40
CA GLY A 120 -7.77 10.71 3.76
C GLY A 120 -7.49 9.19 3.82
N PRO A 121 -7.08 8.68 5.00
CA PRO A 121 -6.84 7.25 5.22
C PRO A 121 -8.07 6.37 4.97
N GLU A 122 -9.28 6.90 5.11
CA GLU A 122 -10.55 6.22 4.84
C GLU A 122 -10.66 5.69 3.40
N HIS A 123 -9.93 6.31 2.46
CA HIS A 123 -9.86 5.90 1.05
C HIS A 123 -8.79 4.84 0.78
N ILE A 124 -8.15 4.33 1.83
CA ILE A 124 -7.11 3.32 1.72
C ILE A 124 -7.70 1.93 2.03
N PRO A 125 -7.64 1.00 1.07
CA PRO A 125 -8.09 -0.36 1.26
C PRO A 125 -7.06 -1.14 2.10
N ALA A 126 -7.52 -2.12 2.89
CA ALA A 126 -6.63 -2.94 3.72
C ALA A 126 -5.69 -3.84 2.90
N ARG A 127 -6.09 -4.17 1.67
CA ARG A 127 -5.26 -4.73 0.59
C ARG A 127 -5.57 -3.96 -0.68
N ILE A 128 -4.56 -3.49 -1.40
CA ILE A 128 -4.80 -2.77 -2.66
C ILE A 128 -5.62 -3.59 -3.68
N PRO A 129 -6.56 -2.95 -4.41
CA PRO A 129 -7.27 -3.54 -5.53
C PRO A 129 -6.32 -4.13 -6.56
N GLN A 130 -6.76 -5.20 -7.22
CA GLN A 130 -5.95 -5.82 -8.27
C GLN A 130 -5.68 -4.85 -9.43
N SER A 131 -6.64 -3.98 -9.77
CA SER A 131 -6.48 -2.94 -10.80
C SER A 131 -5.42 -1.90 -10.46
N TRP A 132 -5.24 -1.58 -9.16
CA TRP A 132 -4.17 -0.68 -8.71
C TRP A 132 -2.81 -1.36 -8.82
N PHE A 133 -2.73 -2.62 -8.38
CA PHE A 133 -1.52 -3.43 -8.52
C PHE A 133 -1.13 -3.59 -9.99
N ASP A 134 -2.07 -3.93 -10.86
CA ASP A 134 -1.84 -4.20 -12.27
C ASP A 134 -1.32 -2.97 -13.03
N ARG A 135 -1.83 -1.78 -12.71
CA ARG A 135 -1.43 -0.52 -13.35
C ARG A 135 -0.08 0.00 -12.84
N HIS A 136 0.13 0.01 -11.53
CA HIS A 136 1.27 0.71 -10.92
C HIS A 136 2.43 -0.20 -10.52
N PHE A 137 2.17 -1.47 -10.17
CA PHE A 137 3.18 -2.30 -9.50
C PHE A 137 3.51 -3.60 -10.23
N ARG A 138 2.71 -4.02 -11.22
CA ARG A 138 2.88 -5.30 -11.94
C ARG A 138 4.22 -5.45 -12.65
N HIS A 139 4.83 -4.34 -13.06
CA HIS A 139 6.11 -4.34 -13.74
C HIS A 139 7.31 -4.52 -12.79
N LEU A 140 7.09 -4.44 -11.47
CA LEU A 140 8.15 -4.57 -10.47
C LEU A 140 8.51 -6.04 -10.26
N ASP A 141 9.81 -6.33 -10.22
CA ASP A 141 10.31 -7.63 -9.80
C ASP A 141 10.25 -7.77 -8.27
N ILE A 142 9.17 -8.37 -7.81
CA ILE A 142 8.93 -8.66 -6.39
C ILE A 142 9.47 -10.04 -5.97
N THR A 143 10.42 -10.60 -6.72
CA THR A 143 11.08 -11.87 -6.36
C THR A 143 11.63 -11.82 -4.93
N GLY A 144 11.33 -12.86 -4.14
CA GLY A 144 11.64 -12.90 -2.72
C GLY A 144 10.54 -12.35 -1.79
N MET A 145 9.45 -11.82 -2.34
CA MET A 145 8.28 -11.42 -1.57
C MET A 145 6.98 -12.06 -2.09
N GLN A 146 6.15 -12.54 -1.17
CA GLN A 146 4.82 -13.01 -1.56
C GLN A 146 3.95 -11.83 -2.03
N PRO A 147 3.26 -11.90 -3.18
CA PRO A 147 2.46 -10.79 -3.71
C PRO A 147 1.43 -10.23 -2.73
N ARG A 148 0.80 -11.10 -1.91
CA ARG A 148 -0.13 -10.70 -0.85
C ARG A 148 0.53 -9.81 0.21
N VAL A 149 1.76 -10.16 0.62
CA VAL A 149 2.53 -9.39 1.61
C VAL A 149 2.91 -8.02 1.02
N PHE A 150 3.32 -7.99 -0.25
CA PHE A 150 3.65 -6.76 -0.96
C PHE A 150 2.43 -5.83 -1.08
N CYS A 151 1.27 -6.36 -1.49
CA CYS A 151 0.01 -5.59 -1.56
C CYS A 151 -0.38 -5.00 -0.19
N ARG A 152 -0.21 -5.76 0.90
CA ARG A 152 -0.45 -5.25 2.26
C ARG A 152 0.53 -4.15 2.62
N ALA A 153 1.81 -4.32 2.27
CA ALA A 153 2.82 -3.31 2.55
C ALA A 153 2.51 -1.99 1.82
N ILE A 154 2.00 -2.04 0.58
CA ILE A 154 1.53 -0.84 -0.14
C ILE A 154 0.37 -0.16 0.60
N SER A 155 -0.65 -0.92 1.04
CA SER A 155 -1.75 -0.36 1.84
C SER A 155 -1.26 0.30 3.13
N VAL A 156 -0.35 -0.35 3.85
CA VAL A 156 0.26 0.24 5.06
C VAL A 156 1.05 1.48 4.71
N ARG A 157 1.80 1.46 3.60
CA ARG A 157 2.60 2.60 3.15
C ARG A 157 1.73 3.80 2.81
N LEU A 158 0.66 3.61 2.02
CA LEU A 158 -0.33 4.65 1.73
C LEU A 158 -0.95 5.21 3.02
N TYR A 159 -1.21 4.36 4.01
CA TYR A 159 -1.74 4.81 5.30
C TYR A 159 -0.74 5.73 6.02
N GLN A 160 0.56 5.41 5.99
CA GLN A 160 1.58 6.29 6.53
C GLN A 160 1.66 7.62 5.77
N GLU A 161 1.47 7.60 4.45
CA GLU A 161 1.43 8.80 3.60
C GLU A 161 0.24 9.70 3.94
N ALA A 162 -0.95 9.12 4.14
CA ALA A 162 -2.17 9.88 4.39
C ALA A 162 -2.35 10.34 5.84
N THR A 163 -1.65 9.72 6.81
CA THR A 163 -1.82 10.03 8.24
C THR A 163 -0.56 10.56 8.91
N GLY A 164 0.62 10.26 8.36
CA GLY A 164 1.90 10.46 9.02
C GLY A 164 2.17 9.51 10.18
N GLN A 165 1.28 8.56 10.46
CA GLN A 165 1.42 7.61 11.56
C GLN A 165 2.44 6.50 11.24
N PRO A 166 3.03 5.84 12.26
CA PRO A 166 3.88 4.69 12.04
C PRO A 166 3.08 3.47 11.60
N ALA A 167 3.72 2.57 10.83
CA ALA A 167 3.14 1.30 10.39
C ALA A 167 2.58 0.42 11.52
N SER A 168 3.11 0.56 12.74
CA SER A 168 2.62 -0.16 13.93
C SER A 168 1.18 0.21 14.34
N SER A 169 0.67 1.37 13.90
CA SER A 169 -0.72 1.80 14.14
C SER A 169 -1.70 1.32 13.06
N ALA A 170 -1.18 0.90 11.90
CA ALA A 170 -2.01 0.46 10.77
C ALA A 170 -2.92 -0.74 11.09
N PRO A 171 -2.54 -1.73 11.92
CA PRO A 171 -3.43 -2.83 12.28
C PRO A 171 -4.76 -2.38 12.89
N ASP A 172 -4.72 -1.40 13.80
CA ASP A 172 -5.93 -0.93 14.48
C ASP A 172 -6.84 -0.20 13.46
N PHE A 173 -6.25 0.62 12.58
CA PHE A 173 -6.98 1.29 11.49
C PHE A 173 -7.63 0.30 10.50
N PHE A 174 -6.90 -0.72 10.07
CA PHE A 174 -7.40 -1.74 9.14
C PHE A 174 -8.25 -2.83 9.81
N ARG A 175 -8.51 -2.72 11.12
CA ARG A 175 -9.21 -3.73 11.95
C ARG A 175 -8.59 -5.12 11.84
N GLN A 176 -7.26 -5.19 11.80
CA GLN A 176 -6.49 -6.43 11.70
C GLN A 176 -6.20 -6.99 13.09
N HIS A 177 -6.90 -8.06 13.47
CA HIS A 177 -6.68 -8.73 14.77
C HIS A 177 -5.28 -9.36 14.90
N ARG A 178 -4.60 -9.63 13.79
CA ARG A 178 -3.22 -10.17 13.77
C ARG A 178 -2.20 -9.07 13.47
N ARG A 179 -1.86 -8.28 14.50
CA ARG A 179 -1.00 -7.08 14.36
C ARG A 179 0.34 -7.30 13.64
N HIS A 180 0.96 -8.46 13.82
CA HIS A 180 2.24 -8.80 13.20
C HIS A 180 2.19 -8.89 11.66
N PHE A 181 0.99 -8.98 11.07
CA PHE A 181 0.83 -9.05 9.62
C PHE A 181 1.20 -7.74 8.92
N ALA A 182 0.85 -6.59 9.49
CA ALA A 182 1.19 -5.29 8.94
C ALA A 182 2.68 -4.96 9.16
N THR A 183 3.18 -5.19 10.38
CA THR A 183 4.59 -4.91 10.70
C THR A 183 5.53 -5.84 9.95
N GLY A 184 5.19 -7.13 9.82
CA GLY A 184 5.94 -8.09 9.02
C GLY A 184 5.94 -7.75 7.52
N ALA A 185 4.82 -7.25 6.98
CA ALA A 185 4.76 -6.79 5.59
C ALA A 185 5.68 -5.59 5.35
N MET A 186 5.68 -4.61 6.25
CA MET A 186 6.60 -3.47 6.17
C MET A 186 8.06 -3.86 6.35
N PHE A 187 8.35 -4.84 7.21
CA PHE A 187 9.71 -5.38 7.35
C PHE A 187 10.19 -6.01 6.03
N GLY A 188 9.34 -6.84 5.40
CA GLY A 188 9.63 -7.41 4.09
C GLY A 188 9.85 -6.35 3.01
N LEU A 189 8.98 -5.33 2.97
CA LEU A 189 9.11 -4.18 2.06
C LEU A 189 10.44 -3.45 2.27
N ASN A 190 10.75 -3.07 3.50
CA ASN A 190 11.99 -2.35 3.79
C ASN A 190 13.23 -3.14 3.36
N ARG A 191 13.25 -4.46 3.58
CA ARG A 191 14.34 -5.33 3.12
C ARG A 191 14.44 -5.36 1.60
N TRP A 192 13.32 -5.44 0.89
CA TRP A 192 13.31 -5.43 -0.57
C TRP A 192 13.74 -4.06 -1.15
N LEU A 193 13.43 -2.96 -0.44
CA LEU A 193 13.86 -1.59 -0.76
C LEU A 193 15.34 -1.30 -0.42
N GLU A 194 16.06 -2.22 0.24
CA GLU A 194 17.51 -2.04 0.47
C GLU A 194 18.30 -2.00 -0.84
N ASN A 195 17.75 -2.59 -1.92
CA ASN A 195 18.26 -2.40 -3.26
C ASN A 195 17.77 -1.06 -3.83
N ILE A 196 18.72 -0.17 -4.17
CA ILE A 196 18.44 1.19 -4.66
C ILE A 196 17.50 1.17 -5.87
N LYS A 197 17.71 0.26 -6.84
CA LYS A 197 16.85 0.16 -8.02
C LYS A 197 15.39 -0.14 -7.65
N ASN A 198 15.18 -0.99 -6.65
CA ASN A 198 13.84 -1.32 -6.17
C ASN A 198 13.20 -0.14 -5.45
N SER A 199 14.01 0.62 -4.69
CA SER A 199 13.56 1.83 -4.01
C SER A 199 13.05 2.89 -4.99
N ASP A 200 13.80 3.13 -6.07
CA ASP A 200 13.44 4.16 -7.06
C ASP A 200 12.17 3.76 -7.82
N LEU A 201 12.12 2.53 -8.35
CA LEU A 201 10.96 2.00 -9.07
C LEU A 201 9.70 1.95 -8.19
N PHE A 202 9.84 1.59 -6.92
CA PHE A 202 8.72 1.60 -5.98
C PHE A 202 8.26 3.01 -5.64
N GLY A 203 9.20 3.94 -5.46
CA GLY A 203 8.91 5.36 -5.23
C GLY A 203 8.09 5.94 -6.38
N GLU A 204 8.50 5.68 -7.62
CA GLU A 204 7.78 6.10 -8.83
C GLU A 204 6.38 5.49 -8.91
N ALA A 205 6.27 4.16 -8.73
CA ALA A 205 4.98 3.46 -8.73
C ALA A 205 4.03 3.96 -7.64
N LEU A 206 4.54 4.22 -6.43
CA LEU A 206 3.75 4.76 -5.33
C LEU A 206 3.32 6.20 -5.61
N ALA A 207 4.20 7.03 -6.16
CA ALA A 207 3.88 8.40 -6.54
C ALA A 207 2.79 8.45 -7.62
N GLY A 208 2.85 7.55 -8.61
CA GLY A 208 1.82 7.40 -9.64
C GLY A 208 0.46 7.03 -9.05
N LEU A 209 0.41 6.09 -8.11
CA LEU A 209 -0.84 5.75 -7.42
C LEU A 209 -1.36 6.91 -6.55
N ILE A 210 -0.48 7.62 -5.84
CA ILE A 210 -0.85 8.79 -5.03
C ILE A 210 -1.45 9.88 -5.93
N ALA A 211 -0.83 10.18 -7.07
CA ALA A 211 -1.35 11.15 -8.02
C ALA A 211 -2.72 10.74 -8.57
N GLU A 212 -2.93 9.44 -8.86
CA GLU A 212 -4.26 8.93 -9.24
C GLU A 212 -5.29 9.17 -8.14
N LEU A 213 -4.95 8.91 -6.87
CA LEU A 213 -5.85 9.16 -5.74
C LEU A 213 -6.15 10.64 -5.54
N GLU A 214 -5.17 11.52 -5.73
CA GLU A 214 -5.34 12.97 -5.60
C GLU A 214 -6.16 13.59 -6.74
N ALA A 215 -6.15 12.97 -7.92
CA ALA A 215 -6.89 13.41 -9.10
C ALA A 215 -8.29 12.79 -9.23
N ALA A 216 -8.62 11.78 -8.42
CA ALA A 216 -9.89 11.09 -8.51
C ALA A 216 -11.06 11.99 -8.05
N GLU A 217 -12.05 12.17 -8.92
CA GLU A 217 -13.29 12.91 -8.60
C GLU A 217 -14.12 12.19 -7.53
N HIS A 218 -14.08 10.86 -7.53
CA HIS A 218 -14.82 10.02 -6.60
C HIS A 218 -13.91 8.96 -5.98
N LEU A 219 -13.65 9.12 -4.68
CA LEU A 219 -12.87 8.17 -3.90
C LEU A 219 -13.79 7.21 -3.13
N VAL A 220 -13.53 5.92 -3.27
CA VAL A 220 -14.20 4.89 -2.48
C VAL A 220 -13.83 5.05 -1.00
N ASN A 221 -14.81 5.04 -0.11
CA ASN A 221 -14.58 5.07 1.33
C ASN A 221 -14.47 3.64 1.86
N TYR A 222 -13.28 3.05 1.78
CA TYR A 222 -13.03 1.68 2.25
C TYR A 222 -13.20 1.52 3.76
N GLN A 223 -12.99 2.56 4.56
CA GLN A 223 -13.29 2.50 5.99
C GLN A 223 -14.78 2.26 6.23
N ARG A 224 -15.66 3.01 5.55
CA ARG A 224 -17.11 2.81 5.61
C ARG A 224 -17.49 1.39 5.18
N ARG A 225 -16.90 0.88 4.09
CA ARG A 225 -17.13 -0.51 3.66
C ARG A 225 -16.75 -1.51 4.76
N ARG A 226 -15.58 -1.35 5.40
CA ARG A 226 -15.14 -2.21 6.52
C ARG A 226 -16.06 -2.11 7.73
N ASP A 227 -16.51 -0.91 8.08
CA ASP A 227 -17.36 -0.66 9.25
C ASP A 227 -18.73 -1.33 9.09
N ARG A 228 -19.34 -1.23 7.90
CA ARG A 228 -20.61 -1.89 7.58
C ARG A 228 -20.52 -3.39 7.51
N MET A 229 -19.42 -3.88 6.95
CA MET A 229 -19.19 -5.31 6.76
C MET A 229 -18.56 -5.97 7.99
N HIS A 230 -18.38 -5.25 9.11
CA HIS A 230 -17.60 -5.72 10.25
C HIS A 230 -18.15 -7.00 10.89
N ASN A 231 -19.46 -7.12 11.00
CA ASN A 231 -20.15 -8.29 11.55
C ASN A 231 -20.99 -9.04 10.50
N TRP A 232 -20.80 -8.70 9.21
CA TRP A 232 -21.64 -9.22 8.15
C TRP A 232 -21.21 -10.64 7.75
N GLN A 233 -22.20 -11.54 7.66
CA GLN A 233 -22.07 -12.91 7.16
C GLN A 233 -23.39 -13.34 6.52
N LEU A 234 -23.35 -14.29 5.58
CA LEU A 234 -24.56 -14.88 5.02
C LEU A 234 -25.33 -15.67 6.08
N THR A 235 -26.62 -15.40 6.22
CA THR A 235 -27.56 -16.26 6.92
C THR A 235 -27.92 -17.50 6.11
N ASP A 236 -28.51 -18.49 6.77
CA ASP A 236 -29.00 -19.70 6.11
C ASP A 236 -30.07 -19.41 5.05
N PRO A 237 -31.07 -18.51 5.26
CA PRO A 237 -32.01 -18.12 4.22
C PRO A 237 -31.35 -17.44 3.01
N GLU A 238 -30.33 -16.61 3.23
CA GLU A 238 -29.57 -15.98 2.15
C GLU A 238 -28.75 -16.99 1.37
N TRP A 239 -28.13 -17.95 2.07
CA TRP A 239 -27.37 -19.03 1.46
C TRP A 239 -28.25 -19.99 0.67
N GLU A 240 -29.43 -20.31 1.18
CA GLU A 240 -30.43 -21.11 0.48
C GLU A 240 -30.89 -20.39 -0.79
N ALA A 241 -31.15 -19.08 -0.73
CA ALA A 241 -31.51 -18.29 -1.91
C ALA A 241 -30.39 -18.29 -2.98
N ILE A 242 -29.12 -18.13 -2.57
CA ILE A 242 -27.97 -18.27 -3.48
C ILE A 242 -27.94 -19.67 -4.08
N SER A 243 -28.09 -20.70 -3.25
CA SER A 243 -28.04 -22.10 -3.66
C SER A 243 -29.15 -22.47 -4.65
N CYS A 244 -30.37 -21.96 -4.44
CA CYS A 244 -31.51 -22.13 -5.35
C CYS A 244 -31.34 -21.39 -6.68
N SER A 245 -30.50 -20.34 -6.72
CA SER A 245 -30.19 -19.60 -7.95
C SER A 245 -29.14 -20.29 -8.83
N LEU A 246 -28.53 -21.38 -8.34
CA LEU A 246 -27.52 -22.12 -9.08
C LEU A 246 -28.17 -23.15 -10.02
N PRO A 247 -27.51 -23.48 -11.15
CA PRO A 247 -27.97 -24.58 -12.00
C PRO A 247 -28.09 -25.87 -11.17
N PRO A 248 -29.11 -26.72 -11.47
CA PRO A 248 -29.30 -27.94 -10.73
C PRO A 248 -28.02 -28.79 -10.75
N PRO A 249 -27.65 -29.42 -9.62
CA PRO A 249 -26.50 -30.29 -9.58
C PRO A 249 -26.61 -31.35 -10.67
N ARG A 250 -25.54 -31.55 -11.46
CA ARG A 250 -25.45 -32.74 -12.31
C ARG A 250 -25.55 -33.97 -11.40
N LEU A 251 -26.28 -35.01 -11.84
CA LEU A 251 -26.55 -36.23 -11.07
C LEU A 251 -25.37 -36.64 -10.16
N GLY A 252 -25.62 -36.69 -8.84
CA GLY A 252 -24.66 -37.15 -7.83
C GLY A 252 -23.91 -36.08 -7.03
N TYR A 253 -24.15 -34.77 -7.25
CA TYR A 253 -23.60 -33.74 -6.36
C TYR A 253 -24.51 -33.50 -5.13
N GLU A 254 -23.92 -33.58 -3.93
CA GLU A 254 -24.57 -33.25 -2.65
C GLU A 254 -24.96 -31.76 -2.55
N LYS A 255 -25.83 -31.38 -1.61
CA LYS A 255 -26.17 -29.98 -1.29
C LYS A 255 -24.89 -29.19 -0.93
N TYR A 256 -24.90 -27.87 -1.10
CA TYR A 256 -23.76 -27.05 -0.64
C TYR A 256 -23.67 -27.07 0.89
N THR A 257 -22.45 -27.15 1.40
CA THR A 257 -22.12 -27.31 2.82
C THR A 257 -22.07 -25.98 3.56
N GLU A 258 -22.14 -26.01 4.89
CA GLU A 258 -21.96 -24.83 5.77
C GLU A 258 -20.58 -24.17 5.58
N TRP A 259 -19.56 -24.95 5.23
CA TRP A 259 -18.21 -24.43 4.93
C TRP A 259 -18.18 -23.62 3.63
N GLU A 260 -19.00 -24.00 2.65
CA GLU A 260 -19.14 -23.24 1.40
C GLU A 260 -19.87 -21.92 1.62
N GLN A 261 -20.84 -21.86 2.53
CA GLN A 261 -21.48 -20.61 2.99
C GLN A 261 -20.46 -19.68 3.68
N SER A 262 -19.61 -20.25 4.53
CA SER A 262 -18.55 -19.51 5.24
C SER A 262 -17.50 -18.97 4.27
N ALA A 263 -17.12 -19.77 3.27
CA ALA A 263 -16.21 -19.35 2.21
C ALA A 263 -16.85 -18.29 1.28
N ALA A 264 -18.13 -18.43 0.94
CA ALA A 264 -18.88 -17.45 0.15
C ALA A 264 -19.00 -16.11 0.89
N SER A 265 -19.34 -16.14 2.18
CA SER A 265 -19.36 -14.94 3.04
C SER A 265 -18.00 -14.26 3.06
N THR A 266 -16.93 -15.04 3.23
CA THR A 266 -15.55 -14.52 3.23
C THR A 266 -15.16 -13.95 1.87
N TYR A 267 -15.58 -14.57 0.78
CA TYR A 267 -15.35 -14.07 -0.59
C TYR A 267 -16.01 -12.70 -0.80
N LEU A 268 -17.32 -12.60 -0.50
CA LEU A 268 -18.10 -11.37 -0.63
C LEU A 268 -17.50 -10.25 0.23
N TRP A 269 -17.17 -10.56 1.48
CA TRP A 269 -16.53 -9.61 2.39
C TRP A 269 -15.18 -9.10 1.85
N CYS A 270 -14.31 -10.00 1.37
CA CYS A 270 -13.01 -9.62 0.82
C CYS A 270 -13.14 -8.77 -0.43
N HIS A 271 -14.11 -9.07 -1.31
CA HIS A 271 -14.34 -8.33 -2.54
C HIS A 271 -14.80 -6.90 -2.21
N ILE A 272 -15.87 -6.78 -1.41
CA ILE A 272 -16.47 -5.49 -1.07
C ILE A 272 -15.49 -4.59 -0.30
N THR A 273 -14.84 -5.12 0.74
CA THR A 273 -13.99 -4.32 1.63
C THR A 273 -12.55 -4.15 1.11
N GLN A 274 -12.18 -4.88 0.06
CA GLN A 274 -10.78 -5.09 -0.35
C GLN A 274 -9.90 -5.51 0.84
N GLY A 275 -10.47 -6.33 1.73
CA GLY A 275 -9.79 -6.91 2.89
C GLY A 275 -9.13 -8.25 2.57
N GLU A 276 -8.38 -8.78 3.54
CA GLU A 276 -7.82 -10.12 3.44
C GLU A 276 -8.65 -11.14 4.21
N ARG A 277 -8.75 -12.35 3.67
CA ARG A 277 -9.57 -13.45 4.20
C ARG A 277 -9.32 -13.73 5.67
N GLN A 278 -8.08 -13.61 6.13
CA GLN A 278 -7.70 -13.84 7.53
C GLN A 278 -8.29 -12.81 8.52
N PHE A 279 -8.89 -11.73 8.02
CA PHE A 279 -9.54 -10.67 8.78
C PHE A 279 -11.05 -10.63 8.53
N ALA A 280 -11.60 -11.58 7.76
CA ALA A 280 -13.03 -11.67 7.55
C ALA A 280 -13.74 -12.04 8.87
N PRO A 281 -15.01 -11.62 9.07
CA PRO A 281 -15.69 -11.74 10.36
C PRO A 281 -15.75 -13.17 10.89
N TRP A 282 -16.04 -14.13 10.02
CA TRP A 282 -16.11 -15.55 10.38
C TRP A 282 -14.76 -16.10 10.88
N VAL A 283 -13.66 -15.70 10.24
CA VAL A 283 -12.30 -16.09 10.68
C VAL A 283 -11.95 -15.42 12.01
N ALA A 284 -12.33 -14.15 12.18
CA ALA A 284 -12.11 -13.43 13.44
C ALA A 284 -12.84 -14.09 14.62
N GLN A 285 -13.95 -14.77 14.37
CA GLN A 285 -14.73 -15.54 15.35
C GLN A 285 -14.18 -16.94 15.64
N GLY A 286 -13.02 -17.31 15.08
CA GLY A 286 -12.34 -18.58 15.34
C GLY A 286 -12.48 -19.63 14.25
N GLY A 287 -13.09 -19.29 13.11
CA GLY A 287 -13.21 -20.21 11.98
C GLY A 287 -11.85 -20.59 11.34
N ASN A 288 -11.79 -21.79 10.75
CA ASN A 288 -10.57 -22.34 10.15
C ASN A 288 -10.26 -21.70 8.78
N VAL A 289 -9.17 -20.93 8.72
CA VAL A 289 -8.72 -20.25 7.49
C VAL A 289 -8.32 -21.22 6.39
N GLU A 290 -7.77 -22.39 6.74
CA GLU A 290 -7.25 -23.33 5.75
C GLU A 290 -8.37 -24.01 4.96
N GLU A 291 -9.49 -24.30 5.62
CA GLU A 291 -10.69 -24.85 4.98
C GLU A 291 -11.30 -23.84 4.00
N ILE A 292 -11.43 -22.57 4.41
CA ILE A 292 -11.81 -21.48 3.49
C ILE A 292 -10.82 -21.37 2.35
N HIS A 293 -9.51 -21.49 2.61
CA HIS A 293 -8.51 -21.41 1.56
C HIS A 293 -8.75 -22.49 0.52
N GLN A 294 -9.00 -23.72 0.94
CA GLN A 294 -9.24 -24.84 0.05
C GLN A 294 -10.52 -24.64 -0.78
N VAL A 295 -11.62 -24.20 -0.17
CA VAL A 295 -12.88 -23.92 -0.90
C VAL A 295 -12.71 -22.77 -1.89
N LEU A 296 -12.07 -21.67 -1.48
CA LEU A 296 -11.81 -20.52 -2.36
C LEU A 296 -10.81 -20.87 -3.48
N ARG A 297 -9.87 -21.79 -3.24
CA ARG A 297 -8.98 -22.34 -4.27
C ARG A 297 -9.79 -23.17 -5.26
N ASN A 298 -10.70 -24.00 -4.78
CA ASN A 298 -11.59 -24.80 -5.62
C ASN A 298 -12.52 -23.90 -6.46
N LEU A 299 -13.04 -22.81 -5.89
CA LEU A 299 -13.80 -21.78 -6.62
C LEU A 299 -12.96 -21.12 -7.73
N ARG A 300 -11.75 -20.66 -7.39
CA ARG A 300 -10.88 -19.91 -8.30
C ARG A 300 -10.30 -20.75 -9.45
N TYR A 301 -9.99 -22.00 -9.19
CA TYR A 301 -9.43 -22.94 -10.19
C TYR A 301 -10.45 -23.96 -10.68
N ALA A 302 -11.74 -23.73 -10.45
CA ALA A 302 -12.80 -24.52 -11.05
C ALA A 302 -12.69 -24.42 -12.58
N LYS A 303 -12.38 -25.54 -13.24
CA LYS A 303 -12.63 -25.68 -14.69
C LYS A 303 -14.09 -25.33 -14.98
N ALA A 304 -14.38 -24.80 -16.18
CA ALA A 304 -15.70 -24.31 -16.58
C ALA A 304 -16.88 -25.28 -16.30
N HIS A 305 -16.61 -26.58 -16.20
CA HIS A 305 -17.63 -27.62 -15.95
C HIS A 305 -17.71 -28.10 -14.49
N ARG A 306 -16.96 -27.51 -13.55
CA ARG A 306 -17.00 -27.89 -12.14
C ARG A 306 -18.05 -27.07 -11.38
N ARG A 307 -18.74 -27.75 -10.46
CA ARG A 307 -19.81 -27.24 -9.57
C ARG A 307 -19.59 -25.82 -9.01
N HIS A 308 -18.34 -25.43 -8.72
CA HIS A 308 -18.04 -24.13 -8.10
C HIS A 308 -17.97 -22.96 -9.08
N ARG A 309 -17.96 -23.17 -10.41
CA ARG A 309 -17.88 -22.04 -11.36
C ARG A 309 -19.14 -21.16 -11.37
N PRO A 310 -20.36 -21.72 -11.50
CA PRO A 310 -21.59 -20.93 -11.40
C PRO A 310 -21.71 -20.19 -10.05
N LEU A 311 -21.26 -20.83 -8.97
CA LEU A 311 -21.22 -20.21 -7.64
C LEU A 311 -20.30 -18.98 -7.63
N LEU A 312 -19.08 -19.08 -8.19
CA LEU A 312 -18.19 -17.93 -8.30
C LEU A 312 -18.79 -16.79 -9.13
N ASP A 313 -19.44 -17.10 -10.25
CA ASP A 313 -20.03 -16.09 -11.13
C ASP A 313 -21.19 -15.35 -10.43
N ILE A 314 -22.07 -16.06 -9.71
CA ILE A 314 -23.12 -15.45 -8.87
C ILE A 314 -22.51 -14.61 -7.75
N LEU A 315 -21.54 -15.13 -7.01
CA LEU A 315 -20.90 -14.40 -5.91
C LEU A 315 -20.19 -13.13 -6.40
N THR A 316 -19.55 -13.18 -7.57
CA THR A 316 -18.89 -11.99 -8.16
C THR A 316 -19.94 -10.93 -8.54
N THR A 317 -21.05 -11.36 -9.15
CA THR A 317 -22.15 -10.48 -9.53
C THR A 317 -22.79 -9.83 -8.31
N LEU A 318 -23.05 -10.63 -7.26
CA LEU A 318 -23.56 -10.16 -5.97
C LEU A 318 -22.60 -9.15 -5.34
N ALA A 319 -21.30 -9.46 -5.29
CA ALA A 319 -20.32 -8.57 -4.70
C ALA A 319 -20.32 -7.19 -5.38
N ASN A 320 -20.34 -7.15 -6.71
CA ASN A 320 -20.36 -5.90 -7.48
C ASN A 320 -21.64 -5.07 -7.20
N ARG A 321 -22.80 -5.73 -7.10
CA ARG A 321 -24.07 -5.04 -6.77
C ARG A 321 -24.07 -4.50 -5.34
N MET A 322 -23.57 -5.32 -4.41
CA MET A 322 -23.46 -4.95 -3.00
C MET A 322 -22.46 -3.80 -2.79
N GLU A 323 -21.36 -3.73 -3.55
CA GLU A 323 -20.42 -2.61 -3.48
C GLU A 323 -21.09 -1.26 -3.73
N GLY A 324 -21.87 -1.15 -4.82
CA GLY A 324 -22.56 0.09 -5.16
C GLY A 324 -23.53 0.53 -4.07
N ALA A 325 -24.32 -0.42 -3.55
CA ALA A 325 -25.27 -0.11 -2.50
C ALA A 325 -24.59 0.20 -1.14
N VAL A 326 -23.44 -0.43 -0.84
CA VAL A 326 -22.64 -0.11 0.35
C VAL A 326 -22.05 1.29 0.26
N ASP A 327 -21.74 1.76 -0.95
CA ASP A 327 -21.25 3.13 -1.13
C ASP A 327 -22.40 4.16 -1.12
N ALA A 328 -23.55 3.83 -1.74
CA ALA A 328 -24.72 4.70 -1.90
C ALA A 328 -25.56 4.93 -0.62
N ASN A 329 -25.28 4.21 0.47
CA ASN A 329 -26.04 4.33 1.73
C ASN A 329 -27.51 3.91 1.61
N GLU A 330 -27.82 2.99 0.70
CA GLU A 330 -29.20 2.54 0.41
C GLU A 330 -29.73 1.50 1.42
N PHE A 331 -29.21 1.46 2.66
CA PHE A 331 -29.54 0.41 3.63
C PHE A 331 -30.09 0.95 4.95
N ASP A 332 -31.34 0.59 5.23
CA ASP A 332 -32.17 1.12 6.32
C ASP A 332 -32.10 0.29 7.62
N THR A 333 -31.57 -0.94 7.60
CA THR A 333 -31.81 -1.94 8.67
C THR A 333 -30.57 -2.53 9.36
N GLY A 334 -29.39 -1.95 9.18
CA GLY A 334 -28.18 -2.37 9.92
C GLY A 334 -27.65 -3.77 9.56
N ARG A 335 -28.23 -4.45 8.56
CA ARG A 335 -27.71 -5.68 7.95
C ARG A 335 -27.94 -5.66 6.45
N LEU A 336 -26.91 -6.02 5.69
CA LEU A 336 -26.93 -6.09 4.24
C LEU A 336 -27.56 -7.41 3.77
N ASP A 337 -28.81 -7.39 3.31
CA ASP A 337 -29.52 -8.55 2.76
C ASP A 337 -29.10 -8.80 1.31
N VAL A 338 -28.67 -10.02 0.97
CA VAL A 338 -28.24 -10.34 -0.40
C VAL A 338 -29.38 -10.65 -1.37
N ARG A 339 -30.58 -10.98 -0.87
CA ARG A 339 -31.71 -11.46 -1.68
C ARG A 339 -32.18 -10.45 -2.75
N PRO A 340 -32.28 -9.13 -2.46
CA PRO A 340 -32.62 -8.14 -3.49
C PRO A 340 -31.65 -8.12 -4.67
N PHE A 341 -30.40 -8.55 -4.46
CA PHE A 341 -29.37 -8.56 -5.49
C PHE A 341 -29.33 -9.84 -6.31
N LEU A 342 -30.08 -10.88 -5.95
CA LEU A 342 -30.15 -12.13 -6.71
C LEU A 342 -31.04 -12.02 -7.96
N VAL A 343 -32.04 -11.11 -7.95
CA VAL A 343 -33.06 -11.01 -9.01
C VAL A 343 -32.76 -9.83 -9.94
N ALA A 344 -31.93 -10.06 -10.97
CA ALA A 344 -31.91 -9.21 -12.17
C ALA A 344 -31.16 -9.95 -13.29
N GLY A 345 -31.76 -11.03 -13.79
CA GLY A 345 -31.24 -11.83 -14.89
C GLY A 345 -32.33 -12.58 -15.66
N GLY A 346 -33.55 -12.02 -15.67
CA GLY A 346 -34.69 -12.56 -16.40
C GLY A 346 -35.35 -11.46 -17.23
N SER A 347 -34.79 -11.21 -18.41
CA SER A 347 -35.47 -10.76 -19.64
C SER A 347 -34.49 -10.97 -20.78
#